data_AF-A0A7W1EHK0-F1
#
_entry.id   AF-A0A7W1EHK0-F1
#
_cell.length_a   1.000
_cell.length_b   1.000
_cell.length_c   1.000
_cell.angle_alpha   90.00
_cell.angle_beta   90.00
_cell.angle_gamma   90.00
#
_symmetry.space_group_name_H-M   'P 1'
#
loop_
_entity.id
_entity.type
_entity.pdbx_description
1 polymer ?
#
loop_
_entity_poly.entity_id
_entity_poly.type
_entity_poly.pdbx_seq_one_letter_code
_entity_poly.pdbx_strand_id
1 'polypeptide(L)'
;MKKINIFILFFMILSTFTFSSSCKFKTPPLFPLNTHTTPVSNPDSVLLSYYEMGLAKNNSGEYGEAITWFNKALQVDSTFALAYMNRAFSKNKLLDYKSALKDFDHALKLKKLSWEESYEAYFNRGLTLAALENLKAAMANFNVAIRLNPRYADAYYNRSIIKGLDGDYVGELEDINKVISLRPNDAKAYNSRGIVKSLMGNDKEALLDYNQAIAFDKEYGDAYFNRGMINYDLKDYRSALNDFSKAIQLKPDAEIYVRRGNVKCRLNDFRGAFEDYSQSLSMQANNYTAYLNRGMLKADLKDYKSALEDLTKCIDQKSDCALGYFERGLVKNKLEDRKGEIADYDLAIEYKPDFEKAYYHRGIAKFETGDKWGACEDLSKAVRYGCDEAYNYMIEHCAQKGTK
;
A
#
# COMPACT_ATOMS: atom_id res chain seq x y z
N MET A 1 7.19 -0.54 -16.91
CA MET A 1 6.02 -0.52 -16.00
C MET A 1 6.52 -0.72 -14.57
N LYS A 2 6.67 0.36 -13.80
CA LYS A 2 7.04 0.29 -12.38
C LYS A 2 5.91 -0.44 -11.65
N LYS A 3 6.11 -1.71 -11.26
CA LYS A 3 5.19 -2.41 -10.34
C LYS A 3 5.36 -1.76 -8.96
N ILE A 4 4.57 -0.72 -8.70
CA ILE A 4 4.41 -0.15 -7.36
C ILE A 4 3.24 -0.90 -6.70
N ASN A 5 3.45 -1.20 -5.42
CA ASN A 5 2.70 -2.14 -4.62
C ASN A 5 1.20 -1.78 -4.59
N ILE A 6 0.36 -2.57 -5.29
CA ILE A 6 -1.12 -2.55 -5.20
C ILE A 6 -1.60 -2.56 -3.73
N PHE A 7 -0.76 -3.07 -2.83
CA PHE A 7 -0.94 -3.05 -1.38
C PHE A 7 -1.18 -1.66 -0.76
N ILE A 8 -0.58 -0.58 -1.29
CA ILE A 8 -0.74 0.78 -0.73
C ILE A 8 -2.13 1.35 -1.07
N LEU A 9 -2.63 1.14 -2.29
CA LEU A 9 -4.00 1.55 -2.65
C LEU A 9 -5.06 0.72 -1.92
N PHE A 10 -4.80 -0.57 -1.67
CA PHE A 10 -5.74 -1.45 -0.96
C PHE A 10 -5.87 -1.08 0.54
N PHE A 11 -4.78 -0.64 1.19
CA PHE A 11 -4.81 -0.18 2.58
C PHE A 11 -5.58 1.14 2.79
N MET A 12 -5.74 1.97 1.75
CA MET A 12 -6.53 3.20 1.84
C MET A 12 -8.04 2.92 1.98
N ILE A 13 -8.55 1.80 1.42
CA ILE A 13 -9.96 1.42 1.54
C ILE A 13 -10.29 0.93 2.97
N LEU A 14 -9.34 0.27 3.64
CA LEU A 14 -9.55 -0.30 4.98
C LEU A 14 -9.24 0.68 6.14
N SER A 15 -8.42 1.72 5.90
CA SER A 15 -8.06 2.72 6.91
C SER A 15 -9.10 3.84 7.10
N THR A 16 -10.18 3.87 6.32
CA THR A 16 -11.28 4.86 6.42
C THR A 16 -12.31 4.54 7.50
N PHE A 17 -12.07 3.53 8.35
CA PHE A 17 -12.88 3.24 9.55
C PHE A 17 -12.65 4.24 10.70
N THR A 18 -12.45 5.52 10.40
CA THR A 18 -12.54 6.58 11.41
C THR A 18 -13.68 7.52 11.01
N PHE A 19 -14.84 7.34 11.66
CA PHE A 19 -15.74 8.47 11.82
C PHE A 19 -14.91 9.53 12.53
N SER A 20 -14.69 10.67 11.89
CA SER A 20 -14.31 11.85 12.66
C SER A 20 -15.42 12.05 13.69
N SER A 21 -15.06 12.03 14.97
CA SER A 21 -15.92 12.29 16.13
C SER A 21 -16.46 13.73 16.18
N SER A 22 -16.69 14.35 15.02
CA SER A 22 -16.99 15.77 14.84
C SER A 22 -18.14 16.04 13.86
N CYS A 23 -19.07 15.10 13.72
CA CYS A 23 -20.48 15.51 13.67
C CYS A 23 -20.99 15.62 15.11
N LYS A 24 -20.59 16.71 15.79
CA LYS A 24 -21.50 17.29 16.78
C LYS A 24 -22.71 17.72 15.97
N PHE A 25 -23.71 16.86 15.86
CA PHE A 25 -25.06 17.35 15.64
C PHE A 25 -25.25 18.43 16.69
N LYS A 26 -25.62 19.65 16.25
CA LYS A 26 -26.41 20.51 17.11
C LYS A 26 -27.50 19.58 17.64
N THR A 27 -27.45 19.31 18.95
CA THR A 27 -28.61 18.78 19.64
C THR A 27 -29.77 19.66 19.17
N PRO A 28 -30.82 19.11 18.52
CA PRO A 28 -32.05 19.86 18.41
C PRO A 28 -32.40 20.30 19.83
N PRO A 29 -32.92 21.52 20.04
CA PRO A 29 -33.21 22.00 21.38
C PRO A 29 -33.99 20.90 22.10
N LEU A 30 -33.46 20.46 23.25
CA LEU A 30 -34.18 19.62 24.19
C LEU A 30 -35.56 20.24 24.35
N PHE A 31 -36.59 19.63 23.76
CA PHE A 31 -37.93 19.92 24.21
C PHE A 31 -37.93 19.51 25.69
N PRO A 32 -38.23 20.41 26.62
CA PRO A 32 -38.32 20.02 28.02
C PRO A 32 -39.44 18.99 28.12
N LEU A 33 -39.06 17.73 28.35
CA LEU A 33 -39.99 16.70 28.79
C LEU A 33 -40.44 17.13 30.18
N ASN A 34 -41.62 17.74 30.20
CA ASN A 34 -42.31 18.15 31.40
C ASN A 34 -42.41 16.92 32.32
N THR A 35 -41.78 17.01 33.48
CA THR A 35 -41.76 15.96 34.49
C THR A 35 -43.14 15.83 35.11
N HIS A 36 -43.97 14.91 34.60
CA HIS A 36 -45.04 14.32 35.38
C HIS A 36 -45.18 12.82 35.06
N THR A 37 -44.85 12.04 36.09
CA THR A 37 -45.13 10.63 36.34
C THR A 37 -46.34 10.06 35.61
N THR A 38 -46.12 9.07 34.73
CA THR A 38 -46.96 7.88 34.52
C THR A 38 -46.13 6.79 33.83
N PRO A 39 -46.34 5.48 34.10
CA PRO A 39 -45.66 4.41 33.38
C PRO A 39 -46.34 4.24 32.01
N VAL A 40 -45.73 4.78 30.95
CA VAL A 40 -46.33 4.75 29.61
C VAL A 40 -45.76 3.58 28.80
N SER A 41 -46.61 2.59 28.58
CA SER A 41 -46.48 1.51 27.59
C SER A 41 -46.68 2.02 26.16
N ASN A 42 -45.86 2.99 25.72
CA ASN A 42 -45.85 3.46 24.34
C ASN A 42 -44.77 2.70 23.55
N PRO A 43 -45.13 1.90 22.52
CA PRO A 43 -44.17 1.21 21.66
C PRO A 43 -43.10 2.14 21.06
N ASP A 44 -43.46 3.39 20.71
CA ASP A 44 -42.52 4.36 20.14
C ASP A 44 -41.43 4.78 21.13
N SER A 45 -41.78 4.89 22.42
CA SER A 45 -40.84 5.21 23.50
C SER A 45 -39.85 4.06 23.74
N VAL A 46 -40.34 2.82 23.68
CA VAL A 46 -39.50 1.61 23.84
C VAL A 46 -38.57 1.43 22.65
N LEU A 47 -39.07 1.65 21.43
CA LEU A 47 -38.28 1.60 20.20
C LEU A 47 -37.08 2.56 20.26
N LEU A 48 -37.34 3.84 20.56
CA LEU A 48 -36.31 4.87 20.63
C LEU A 48 -35.31 4.59 21.75
N SER A 49 -35.77 4.15 22.91
CA SER A 49 -34.91 3.75 24.02
C SER A 49 -33.91 2.64 23.60
N TYR A 50 -34.39 1.56 22.98
CA TYR A 50 -33.51 0.49 22.50
C TYR A 50 -32.55 0.96 21.42
N TYR A 51 -33.00 1.82 20.51
CA TYR A 51 -32.15 2.38 19.47
C TYR A 51 -31.02 3.24 20.06
N GLU A 52 -31.34 4.14 21.00
CA GLU A 52 -30.37 4.99 21.68
C GLU A 52 -29.34 4.18 22.47
N MET A 53 -29.76 3.11 23.15
CA MET A 53 -28.83 2.18 23.80
C MET A 53 -27.88 1.51 22.79
N GLY A 54 -28.38 1.12 21.61
CA GLY A 54 -27.55 0.60 20.54
C GLY A 54 -26.53 1.61 20.03
N LEU A 55 -26.93 2.87 19.84
CA LEU A 55 -26.01 3.95 19.46
C LEU A 55 -24.94 4.20 20.52
N ALA A 56 -25.33 4.23 21.81
CA ALA A 56 -24.39 4.39 22.91
C ALA A 56 -23.34 3.27 22.91
N LYS A 57 -23.75 2.02 22.70
CA LYS A 57 -22.83 0.87 22.61
C LYS A 57 -21.93 0.93 21.37
N ASN A 58 -22.43 1.40 20.23
CA ASN A 58 -21.59 1.68 19.06
C ASN A 58 -20.50 2.71 19.38
N ASN A 59 -20.87 3.80 20.07
CA ASN A 59 -19.93 4.86 20.44
C ASN A 59 -18.87 4.38 21.45
N SER A 60 -19.23 3.43 22.32
CA SER A 60 -18.29 2.77 23.24
C SER A 60 -17.43 1.67 22.58
N GLY A 61 -17.66 1.35 21.30
CA GLY A 61 -16.98 0.25 20.59
C GLY A 61 -17.48 -1.14 20.96
N GLU A 62 -18.56 -1.26 21.73
CA GLU A 62 -19.19 -2.50 22.17
C GLU A 62 -20.16 -3.02 21.07
N TYR A 63 -19.62 -3.30 19.88
CA TYR A 63 -20.42 -3.56 18.67
C TYR A 63 -21.36 -4.76 18.78
N GLY A 64 -20.98 -5.82 19.51
CA GLY A 64 -21.85 -6.99 19.74
C GLY A 64 -23.10 -6.65 20.57
N GLU A 65 -22.93 -5.82 21.60
CA GLU A 65 -24.05 -5.34 22.41
C GLU A 65 -24.93 -4.36 21.63
N ALA A 66 -24.31 -3.48 20.83
CA ALA A 66 -25.04 -2.59 19.94
C ALA A 66 -25.99 -3.36 19.01
N ILE A 67 -25.50 -4.45 18.39
CA ILE A 67 -26.31 -5.34 17.55
C ILE A 67 -27.49 -5.91 18.35
N THR A 68 -27.27 -6.31 19.60
CA THR A 68 -28.33 -6.84 20.47
C THR A 68 -29.43 -5.81 20.73
N TRP A 69 -29.05 -4.56 20.99
CA TRP A 69 -30.01 -3.47 21.18
C TRP A 69 -30.75 -3.11 19.90
N PHE A 70 -30.08 -3.06 18.75
CA PHE A 70 -30.76 -2.84 17.47
C PHE A 70 -31.69 -4.01 17.11
N ASN A 71 -31.36 -5.26 17.47
CA ASN A 71 -32.28 -6.38 17.32
C ASN A 71 -33.56 -6.18 18.13
N LYS A 72 -33.46 -5.70 19.38
CA LYS A 72 -34.63 -5.38 20.20
C LYS A 72 -35.46 -4.24 19.59
N ALA A 73 -34.83 -3.19 19.10
CA ALA A 73 -35.52 -2.11 18.38
C ALA A 73 -36.30 -2.65 17.17
N LEU A 74 -35.67 -3.53 16.38
CA LEU A 74 -36.28 -4.14 15.20
C LEU A 74 -37.37 -5.19 15.50
N GLN A 75 -37.40 -5.74 16.72
CA GLN A 75 -38.53 -6.55 17.20
C GLN A 75 -39.76 -5.70 17.49
N VAL A 76 -39.57 -4.45 17.91
CA VAL A 76 -40.67 -3.49 18.15
C VAL A 76 -41.17 -2.92 16.83
N ASP A 77 -40.27 -2.46 15.96
CA ASP A 77 -40.60 -2.01 14.60
C ASP A 77 -39.61 -2.56 13.56
N SER A 78 -40.05 -3.58 12.83
CA SER A 78 -39.27 -4.20 11.73
C SER A 78 -39.07 -3.29 10.52
N THR A 79 -39.69 -2.11 10.49
CA THR A 79 -39.56 -1.14 9.41
C THR A 79 -38.67 0.06 9.78
N PHE A 80 -38.02 0.03 10.94
CA PHE A 80 -37.15 1.09 11.41
C PHE A 80 -35.79 1.05 10.70
N ALA A 81 -35.70 1.73 9.55
CA ALA A 81 -34.55 1.67 8.65
C ALA A 81 -33.21 2.10 9.29
N LEU A 82 -33.24 3.06 10.22
CA LEU A 82 -32.05 3.51 10.94
C LEU A 82 -31.43 2.43 11.84
N ALA A 83 -32.24 1.57 12.46
CA ALA A 83 -31.71 0.45 13.24
C ALA A 83 -31.00 -0.58 12.35
N TYR A 84 -31.49 -0.82 11.14
CA TYR A 84 -30.76 -1.65 10.17
C TYR A 84 -29.42 -1.01 9.78
N MET A 85 -29.39 0.29 9.44
CA MET A 85 -28.14 0.99 9.08
C MET A 85 -27.11 0.93 10.19
N ASN A 86 -27.50 1.22 11.43
CA ASN A 86 -26.57 1.25 12.55
C ASN A 86 -26.13 -0.16 12.97
N ARG A 87 -27.00 -1.16 12.84
CA ARG A 87 -26.62 -2.58 13.02
C ARG A 87 -25.66 -3.06 11.94
N ALA A 88 -25.85 -2.62 10.69
CA ALA A 88 -24.92 -2.90 9.59
C ALA A 88 -23.54 -2.29 9.87
N PHE A 89 -23.49 -1.07 10.40
CA PHE A 89 -22.25 -0.45 10.84
C PHE A 89 -21.53 -1.28 11.92
N SER A 90 -22.24 -1.73 12.95
CA SER A 90 -21.67 -2.60 14.00
C SER A 90 -21.12 -3.90 13.40
N LYS A 91 -21.85 -4.52 12.46
CA LYS A 91 -21.42 -5.74 11.76
C LYS A 91 -20.17 -5.52 10.91
N ASN A 92 -20.08 -4.40 10.19
CA ASN A 92 -18.86 -4.01 9.47
C ASN A 92 -17.65 -3.90 10.40
N LYS A 93 -17.82 -3.30 11.59
CA LYS A 93 -16.76 -3.20 12.60
C LYS A 93 -16.30 -4.55 13.15
N LEU A 94 -17.18 -5.55 13.11
CA LEU A 94 -16.88 -6.94 13.43
C LEU A 94 -16.47 -7.78 12.21
N LEU A 95 -16.20 -7.14 11.06
CA LEU A 95 -15.82 -7.78 9.79
C LEU A 95 -16.89 -8.72 9.21
N ASP A 96 -18.13 -8.68 9.72
CA ASP A 96 -19.27 -9.41 9.16
C ASP A 96 -19.93 -8.62 8.02
N TYR A 97 -19.14 -8.45 6.94
CA TYR A 97 -19.53 -7.65 5.78
C TYR A 97 -20.75 -8.22 5.05
N LYS A 98 -20.92 -9.55 5.03
CA LYS A 98 -22.07 -10.20 4.37
C LYS A 98 -23.38 -9.89 5.09
N SER A 99 -23.40 -9.94 6.42
CA SER A 99 -24.60 -9.58 7.18
C SER A 99 -24.84 -8.08 7.23
N ALA A 100 -23.78 -7.26 7.21
CA ALA A 100 -23.91 -5.81 7.10
C ALA A 100 -24.56 -5.41 5.78
N LEU A 101 -24.14 -6.03 4.67
CA LEU A 101 -24.70 -5.78 3.35
C LEU A 101 -26.21 -6.06 3.30
N LYS A 102 -26.66 -7.17 3.91
CA LYS A 102 -28.09 -7.51 4.02
C LYS A 102 -28.89 -6.45 4.76
N ASP A 103 -28.34 -5.88 5.82
CA ASP A 103 -29.01 -4.83 6.59
C ASP A 103 -29.10 -3.51 5.79
N PHE A 104 -28.03 -3.11 5.08
CA PHE A 104 -28.09 -1.94 4.20
C PHE A 104 -29.09 -2.13 3.06
N ASP A 105 -29.11 -3.31 2.43
CA ASP A 105 -30.10 -3.65 1.39
C ASP A 105 -31.52 -3.53 1.92
N HIS A 106 -31.75 -4.03 3.14
CA HIS A 106 -33.07 -3.95 3.77
C HIS A 106 -33.47 -2.51 4.10
N ALA A 107 -32.57 -1.72 4.71
CA ALA A 107 -32.82 -0.32 5.05
C ALA A 107 -33.21 0.50 3.80
N LEU A 108 -32.46 0.34 2.70
CA LEU A 108 -32.73 1.04 1.44
C LEU A 108 -34.04 0.56 0.78
N LYS A 109 -34.37 -0.73 0.89
CA LYS A 109 -35.62 -1.28 0.35
C LYS A 109 -36.86 -0.72 1.04
N LEU A 110 -36.77 -0.38 2.33
CA LEU A 110 -37.88 0.19 3.10
C LEU A 110 -38.31 1.58 2.60
N LYS A 111 -37.41 2.34 1.93
CA LYS A 111 -37.67 3.70 1.43
C LYS A 111 -38.19 4.67 2.52
N LYS A 112 -37.73 4.47 3.77
CA LYS A 112 -38.09 5.28 4.94
C LYS A 112 -36.97 6.22 5.41
N LEU A 113 -35.87 6.27 4.67
CA LEU A 113 -34.74 7.13 4.97
C LEU A 113 -34.97 8.53 4.40
N SER A 114 -34.54 9.55 5.13
CA SER A 114 -34.42 10.91 4.60
C SER A 114 -33.41 10.95 3.44
N TRP A 115 -33.33 12.06 2.71
CA TRP A 115 -32.32 12.19 1.66
C TRP A 115 -30.91 12.20 2.25
N GLU A 116 -30.73 12.77 3.45
CA GLU A 116 -29.47 12.75 4.19
C GLU A 116 -29.07 11.32 4.57
N GLU A 117 -29.98 10.58 5.20
CA GLU A 117 -29.74 9.21 5.61
C GLU A 117 -29.53 8.28 4.41
N SER A 118 -30.19 8.56 3.28
CA SER A 118 -30.07 7.76 2.06
C SER A 118 -28.67 7.83 1.46
N TYR A 119 -28.05 9.01 1.34
CA TYR A 119 -26.70 9.10 0.76
C TYR A 119 -25.67 8.39 1.64
N GLU A 120 -25.84 8.44 2.97
CA GLU A 120 -24.99 7.72 3.93
C GLU A 120 -25.20 6.21 3.84
N ALA A 121 -26.44 5.74 3.68
CA ALA A 121 -26.72 4.33 3.46
C ALA A 121 -26.05 3.81 2.18
N TYR A 122 -26.17 4.52 1.07
CA TYR A 122 -25.47 4.16 -0.18
C TYR A 122 -23.96 4.18 0.00
N PHE A 123 -23.40 5.23 0.62
CA PHE A 123 -21.97 5.30 0.85
C PHE A 123 -21.44 4.14 1.69
N ASN A 124 -22.05 3.88 2.86
CA ASN A 124 -21.62 2.81 3.75
C ASN A 124 -21.80 1.42 3.13
N ARG A 125 -22.87 1.22 2.35
CA ARG A 125 -23.05 0.01 1.54
C ARG A 125 -21.96 -0.13 0.48
N GLY A 126 -21.57 0.99 -0.15
CA GLY A 126 -20.45 1.05 -1.08
C GLY A 126 -19.13 0.62 -0.44
N LEU A 127 -18.83 1.10 0.76
CA LEU A 127 -17.67 0.67 1.55
C LEU A 127 -17.72 -0.83 1.86
N THR A 128 -18.87 -1.36 2.31
CA THR A 128 -19.04 -2.81 2.55
C THR A 128 -18.81 -3.64 1.29
N LEU A 129 -19.29 -3.16 0.13
CA LEU A 129 -19.07 -3.83 -1.15
C LEU A 129 -17.61 -3.80 -1.57
N ALA A 130 -16.89 -2.71 -1.32
CA ALA A 130 -15.46 -2.60 -1.57
C ALA A 130 -14.65 -3.57 -0.69
N ALA A 131 -15.04 -3.71 0.60
CA ALA A 131 -14.44 -4.69 1.51
C ALA A 131 -14.72 -6.15 1.10
N LEU A 132 -15.79 -6.38 0.33
CA LEU A 132 -16.11 -7.67 -0.31
C LEU A 132 -15.51 -7.79 -1.73
N GLU A 133 -14.58 -6.91 -2.10
CA GLU A 133 -13.92 -6.86 -3.42
C GLU A 133 -14.88 -6.65 -4.61
N ASN A 134 -16.14 -6.27 -4.36
CA ASN A 134 -17.10 -5.95 -5.41
C ASN A 134 -16.99 -4.47 -5.79
N LEU A 135 -15.87 -4.12 -6.42
CA LEU A 135 -15.50 -2.74 -6.76
C LEU A 135 -16.51 -2.08 -7.72
N LYS A 136 -17.05 -2.83 -8.68
CA LYS A 136 -18.07 -2.33 -9.62
C LYS A 136 -19.34 -1.90 -8.89
N ALA A 137 -19.83 -2.72 -7.96
CA ALA A 137 -21.01 -2.36 -7.17
C ALA A 137 -20.71 -1.23 -6.18
N ALA A 138 -19.52 -1.21 -5.56
CA ALA A 138 -19.08 -0.12 -4.70
C ALA A 138 -19.09 1.23 -5.43
N MET A 139 -18.51 1.29 -6.63
CA MET A 139 -18.51 2.46 -7.50
C MET A 139 -19.93 2.94 -7.83
N ALA A 140 -20.84 2.03 -8.15
CA ALA A 140 -22.25 2.37 -8.40
C ALA A 140 -22.93 3.01 -7.17
N ASN A 141 -22.63 2.53 -5.96
CA ASN A 141 -23.18 3.11 -4.73
C ASN A 141 -22.59 4.49 -4.44
N PHE A 142 -21.28 4.69 -4.64
CA PHE A 142 -20.67 6.02 -4.49
C PHE A 142 -21.24 7.03 -5.49
N ASN A 143 -21.54 6.61 -6.73
CA ASN A 143 -22.23 7.45 -7.71
C ASN A 143 -23.60 7.90 -7.20
N VAL A 144 -24.37 7.01 -6.58
CA VAL A 144 -25.68 7.37 -5.99
C VAL A 144 -25.51 8.32 -4.81
N ALA A 145 -24.57 8.06 -3.91
CA ALA A 145 -24.29 8.93 -2.77
C ALA A 145 -23.91 10.36 -3.22
N ILE A 146 -23.04 10.48 -4.24
CA ILE A 146 -22.64 11.76 -4.83
C ILE A 146 -23.82 12.48 -5.49
N ARG A 147 -24.70 11.75 -6.19
CA ARG A 147 -25.89 12.34 -6.81
C ARG A 147 -26.86 12.90 -5.76
N LEU A 148 -27.01 12.21 -4.63
CA LEU A 148 -27.87 12.65 -3.52
C LEU A 148 -27.24 13.82 -2.74
N ASN A 149 -25.92 13.78 -2.54
CA ASN A 149 -25.17 14.86 -1.89
C ASN A 149 -23.88 15.20 -2.66
N PRO A 150 -23.93 16.17 -3.60
CA PRO A 150 -22.77 16.57 -4.40
C PRO A 150 -21.62 17.21 -3.60
N ARG A 151 -21.84 17.50 -2.31
CA ARG A 151 -20.83 18.06 -1.39
C ARG A 151 -20.20 16.99 -0.49
N TYR A 152 -20.52 15.71 -0.69
CA TYR A 152 -20.02 14.63 0.14
C TYR A 152 -18.63 14.15 -0.30
N ALA A 153 -17.60 14.84 0.21
CA ALA A 153 -16.21 14.61 -0.16
C ALA A 153 -15.73 13.16 0.06
N ASP A 154 -16.21 12.46 1.10
CA ASP A 154 -15.80 11.07 1.36
C ASP A 154 -16.21 10.12 0.23
N ALA A 155 -17.36 10.33 -0.41
CA ALA A 155 -17.78 9.52 -1.54
C ALA A 155 -16.91 9.77 -2.78
N TYR A 156 -16.47 11.01 -3.02
CA TYR A 156 -15.51 11.30 -4.09
C TYR A 156 -14.15 10.66 -3.80
N TYR A 157 -13.63 10.78 -2.58
CA TYR A 157 -12.35 10.18 -2.19
C TYR A 157 -12.36 8.66 -2.34
N ASN A 158 -13.40 7.98 -1.86
CA ASN A 158 -13.48 6.52 -1.99
C ASN A 158 -13.73 6.06 -3.43
N ARG A 159 -14.46 6.84 -4.24
CA ARG A 159 -14.61 6.57 -5.67
C ARG A 159 -13.29 6.77 -6.42
N SER A 160 -12.50 7.77 -6.06
CA SER A 160 -11.20 8.03 -6.69
C SER A 160 -10.26 6.84 -6.52
N ILE A 161 -10.20 6.23 -5.33
CA ILE A 161 -9.39 5.04 -5.08
C ILE A 161 -9.80 3.88 -6.01
N ILE A 162 -11.10 3.65 -6.20
CA ILE A 162 -11.58 2.59 -7.10
C ILE A 162 -11.18 2.89 -8.55
N LYS A 163 -11.30 4.14 -9.01
CA LYS A 163 -10.86 4.54 -10.35
C LYS A 163 -9.35 4.34 -10.55
N GLY A 164 -8.54 4.68 -9.55
CA GLY A 164 -7.10 4.45 -9.57
C GLY A 164 -6.72 2.97 -9.67
N LEU A 165 -7.45 2.11 -8.96
CA LEU A 165 -7.30 0.65 -9.07
C LEU A 165 -7.70 0.11 -10.45
N ASP A 166 -8.66 0.74 -11.12
CA ASP A 166 -9.08 0.43 -12.50
C ASP A 166 -8.11 1.02 -13.57
N GLY A 167 -7.15 1.84 -13.15
CA GLY A 167 -6.22 2.55 -14.03
C GLY A 167 -6.77 3.85 -14.65
N ASP A 168 -7.97 4.28 -14.24
CA ASP A 168 -8.55 5.57 -14.62
C ASP A 168 -7.96 6.71 -13.78
N TYR A 169 -6.70 7.03 -14.03
CA TYR A 169 -5.98 8.09 -13.31
C TYR A 169 -6.55 9.49 -13.58
N VAL A 170 -7.16 9.72 -14.75
CA VAL A 170 -7.80 11.00 -15.08
C VAL A 170 -9.05 11.18 -14.21
N GLY A 171 -9.94 10.19 -14.19
CA GLY A 171 -11.14 10.25 -13.35
C GLY A 171 -10.81 10.22 -11.85
N GLU A 172 -9.72 9.58 -11.43
CA GLU A 172 -9.22 9.64 -10.06
C GLU A 172 -8.80 11.08 -9.69
N LEU A 173 -8.03 11.76 -10.54
CA LEU A 173 -7.64 13.17 -10.33
C LEU A 173 -8.85 14.11 -10.27
N GLU A 174 -9.87 13.91 -11.11
CA GLU A 174 -11.10 14.70 -11.07
C GLU A 174 -11.80 14.60 -9.70
N ASP A 175 -11.91 13.37 -9.17
CA ASP A 175 -12.53 13.13 -7.87
C ASP A 175 -11.69 13.70 -6.74
N ILE A 176 -10.37 13.53 -6.75
CA ILE A 176 -9.49 14.11 -5.74
C ILE A 176 -9.52 15.65 -5.78
N ASN A 177 -9.52 16.26 -6.97
CA ASN A 177 -9.68 17.70 -7.11
C ASN A 177 -11.02 18.17 -6.53
N LYS A 178 -12.08 17.38 -6.71
CA LYS A 178 -13.37 17.66 -6.07
C LYS A 178 -13.29 17.59 -4.55
N VAL A 179 -12.61 16.59 -3.98
CA VAL A 179 -12.34 16.50 -2.53
C VAL A 179 -11.63 17.76 -2.04
N ILE A 180 -10.55 18.18 -2.69
CA ILE A 180 -9.78 19.38 -2.32
C ILE A 180 -10.65 20.64 -2.41
N SER A 181 -11.51 20.77 -3.43
CA SER A 181 -12.44 21.92 -3.53
C SER A 181 -13.45 21.97 -2.38
N LEU A 182 -13.85 20.82 -1.84
CA LEU A 182 -14.79 20.70 -0.73
C LEU A 182 -14.10 20.82 0.63
N ARG A 183 -12.84 20.37 0.73
CA ARG A 183 -11.99 20.38 1.91
C ARG A 183 -10.58 20.88 1.55
N PRO A 184 -10.38 22.22 1.48
CA PRO A 184 -9.13 22.81 0.97
C PRO A 184 -7.87 22.48 1.78
N ASN A 185 -8.03 22.02 3.02
CA ASN A 185 -6.94 21.70 3.95
C ASN A 185 -6.81 20.19 4.21
N ASP A 186 -7.36 19.33 3.34
CA ASP A 186 -7.32 17.88 3.50
C ASP A 186 -5.96 17.29 3.06
N ALA A 187 -5.06 17.09 4.03
CA ALA A 187 -3.73 16.55 3.78
C ALA A 187 -3.74 15.20 3.03
N LYS A 188 -4.74 14.34 3.30
CA LYS A 188 -4.87 13.03 2.62
C LYS A 188 -5.18 13.24 1.14
N ALA A 189 -6.08 14.17 0.81
CA ALA A 189 -6.43 14.46 -0.57
C ALA A 189 -5.24 15.00 -1.37
N TYR A 190 -4.42 15.89 -0.79
CA TYR A 190 -3.19 16.36 -1.46
C TYR A 190 -2.18 15.22 -1.66
N ASN A 191 -1.94 14.39 -0.63
CA ASN A 191 -1.04 13.25 -0.77
C ASN A 191 -1.52 12.28 -1.86
N SER A 192 -2.82 11.95 -1.90
CA SER A 192 -3.40 11.11 -2.95
C SER A 192 -3.24 11.74 -4.34
N ARG A 193 -3.47 13.05 -4.48
CA ARG A 193 -3.23 13.75 -5.76
C ARG A 193 -1.77 13.66 -6.20
N GLY A 194 -0.85 13.80 -5.26
CA GLY A 194 0.59 13.67 -5.50
C GLY A 194 0.96 12.29 -6.00
N ILE A 195 0.40 11.23 -5.39
CA ILE A 195 0.63 9.84 -5.83
C ILE A 195 0.22 9.66 -7.29
N VAL A 196 -1.00 10.07 -7.64
CA VAL A 196 -1.54 9.89 -9.00
C VAL A 196 -0.75 10.70 -10.02
N LYS A 197 -0.37 11.93 -9.69
CA LYS A 197 0.49 12.74 -10.58
C LYS A 197 1.83 12.08 -10.83
N SER A 198 2.46 11.50 -9.80
CA SER A 198 3.72 10.76 -9.98
C SER A 198 3.54 9.50 -10.83
N LEU A 199 2.44 8.75 -10.64
CA LEU A 199 2.12 7.61 -11.50
C LEU A 199 1.96 8.01 -12.97
N MET A 200 1.49 9.24 -13.22
CA MET A 200 1.40 9.84 -14.57
C MET A 200 2.71 10.47 -15.05
N GLY A 201 3.81 10.40 -14.29
CA GLY A 201 5.12 10.96 -14.63
C GLY A 201 5.31 12.43 -14.28
N ASN A 202 4.35 13.06 -13.60
CA ASN A 202 4.37 14.48 -13.23
C ASN A 202 5.00 14.71 -11.84
N ASP A 203 6.23 14.24 -11.65
CA ASP A 203 6.89 14.22 -10.33
C ASP A 203 7.07 15.62 -9.71
N LYS A 204 7.30 16.66 -10.52
CA LYS A 204 7.41 18.05 -10.02
C LYS A 204 6.13 18.53 -9.37
N GLU A 205 4.98 18.21 -9.98
CA GLU A 205 3.69 18.58 -9.40
C GLU A 205 3.34 17.71 -8.20
N ALA A 206 3.73 16.43 -8.21
CA ALA A 206 3.57 15.54 -7.07
C ALA A 206 4.31 16.08 -5.83
N LEU A 207 5.54 16.58 -5.98
CA LEU A 207 6.29 17.21 -4.90
C LEU A 207 5.56 18.42 -4.29
N LEU A 208 4.92 19.26 -5.12
CA LEU A 208 4.12 20.39 -4.61
C LEU A 208 2.94 19.91 -3.77
N ASP A 209 2.26 18.86 -4.21
CA ASP A 209 1.14 18.28 -3.48
C ASP A 209 1.58 17.62 -2.16
N TYR A 210 2.71 16.90 -2.14
CA TYR A 210 3.26 16.36 -0.89
C TYR A 210 3.70 17.47 0.08
N ASN A 211 4.30 18.55 -0.42
CA ASN A 211 4.64 19.71 0.41
C ASN A 211 3.38 20.32 1.05
N GLN A 212 2.30 20.42 0.28
CA GLN A 212 1.03 20.94 0.78
C GLN A 212 0.39 19.99 1.82
N ALA A 213 0.43 18.67 1.58
CA ALA A 213 -0.03 17.68 2.55
C ALA A 213 0.71 17.80 3.89
N ILE A 214 2.05 17.90 3.85
CA ILE A 214 2.91 18.08 5.03
C ILE A 214 2.65 19.42 5.73
N ALA A 215 2.37 20.48 4.97
CA ALA A 215 2.05 21.79 5.52
C ALA A 215 0.72 21.77 6.31
N PHE A 216 -0.28 21.02 5.84
CA PHE A 216 -1.56 20.85 6.53
C PHE A 216 -1.50 19.86 7.69
N ASP A 217 -0.72 18.79 7.56
CA ASP A 217 -0.52 17.81 8.63
C ASP A 217 0.96 17.40 8.70
N LYS A 218 1.66 17.97 9.70
CA LYS A 218 3.09 17.70 9.93
C LYS A 218 3.35 16.30 10.48
N GLU A 219 2.33 15.60 10.93
CA GLU A 219 2.40 14.22 11.45
C GLU A 219 2.00 13.19 10.40
N TYR A 220 1.71 13.62 9.16
CA TYR A 220 1.31 12.71 8.10
C TYR A 220 2.50 11.98 7.48
N GLY A 221 2.92 10.88 8.11
CA GLY A 221 4.10 10.08 7.75
C GLY A 221 4.12 9.62 6.29
N ASP A 222 2.96 9.26 5.72
CA ASP A 222 2.85 8.79 4.33
C ASP A 222 3.29 9.86 3.33
N ALA A 223 3.00 11.14 3.59
CA ALA A 223 3.41 12.23 2.71
C ALA A 223 4.93 12.43 2.71
N TYR A 224 5.59 12.29 3.86
CA TYR A 224 7.05 12.28 3.93
C TYR A 224 7.64 11.07 3.19
N PHE A 225 7.10 9.88 3.41
CA PHE A 225 7.56 8.68 2.71
C PHE A 225 7.46 8.83 1.19
N ASN A 226 6.30 9.26 0.69
CA ASN A 226 6.06 9.44 -0.75
C ASN A 226 6.97 10.53 -1.35
N ARG A 227 7.14 11.67 -0.65
CA ARG A 227 8.08 12.71 -1.08
C ARG A 227 9.52 12.21 -1.10
N GLY A 228 9.93 11.44 -0.10
CA GLY A 228 11.25 10.81 -0.01
C GLY A 228 11.53 9.85 -1.17
N MET A 229 10.53 9.08 -1.60
CA MET A 229 10.63 8.22 -2.78
C MET A 229 10.90 9.02 -4.06
N ILE A 230 10.19 10.13 -4.28
CA ILE A 230 10.42 11.00 -5.44
C ILE A 230 11.79 11.67 -5.38
N ASN A 231 12.18 12.18 -4.21
CA ASN A 231 13.50 12.77 -4.02
C ASN A 231 14.63 11.76 -4.30
N TYR A 232 14.46 10.49 -3.92
CA TYR A 232 15.40 9.42 -4.25
C TYR A 232 15.50 9.19 -5.77
N ASP A 233 14.37 9.10 -6.46
CA ASP A 233 14.32 8.91 -7.93
C ASP A 233 14.97 10.10 -8.67
N LEU A 234 14.79 11.32 -8.15
CA LEU A 234 15.44 12.55 -8.64
C LEU A 234 16.91 12.69 -8.22
N LYS A 235 17.46 11.72 -7.48
CA LYS A 235 18.82 11.71 -6.93
C LYS A 235 19.11 12.81 -5.90
N ASP A 236 18.09 13.45 -5.35
CA ASP A 236 18.23 14.31 -4.17
C ASP A 236 18.22 13.44 -2.90
N TYR A 237 19.34 12.75 -2.69
CA TYR A 237 19.50 11.81 -1.59
C TYR A 237 19.47 12.49 -0.21
N ARG A 238 19.82 13.78 -0.11
CA ARG A 238 19.78 14.51 1.17
C ARG A 238 18.33 14.79 1.58
N SER A 239 17.50 15.26 0.66
CA SER A 239 16.08 15.46 0.93
C SER A 239 15.37 14.14 1.21
N ALA A 240 15.69 13.08 0.44
CA ALA A 240 15.16 11.74 0.69
C ALA A 240 15.53 11.20 2.09
N LEU A 241 16.77 11.39 2.54
CA LEU A 241 17.22 10.98 3.87
C LEU A 241 16.41 11.66 4.99
N ASN A 242 16.19 12.97 4.86
CA ASN A 242 15.40 13.74 5.82
C ASN A 242 13.95 13.25 5.86
N ASP A 243 13.35 13.05 4.69
CA ASP A 243 11.98 12.57 4.55
C ASP A 243 11.76 11.18 5.13
N PHE A 244 12.62 10.20 4.78
CA PHE A 244 12.51 8.87 5.36
C PHE A 244 12.79 8.86 6.87
N SER A 245 13.71 9.70 7.36
CA SER A 245 13.95 9.82 8.80
C SER A 245 12.74 10.37 9.53
N LYS A 246 12.04 11.36 8.94
CA LYS A 246 10.81 11.90 9.52
C LYS A 246 9.67 10.89 9.47
N ALA A 247 9.52 10.16 8.35
CA ALA A 247 8.53 9.09 8.23
C ALA A 247 8.75 7.99 9.30
N ILE A 248 9.99 7.54 9.51
CA ILE A 248 10.35 6.59 10.56
C ILE A 248 10.03 7.12 11.97
N GLN A 249 10.29 8.41 12.23
CA GLN A 249 9.97 9.02 13.53
C GLN A 249 8.47 8.97 13.81
N LEU A 250 7.64 9.22 12.79
CA LEU A 250 6.18 9.27 12.93
C LEU A 250 5.57 7.86 13.02
N LYS A 251 6.01 6.95 12.15
CA LYS A 251 5.55 5.57 12.11
C LYS A 251 6.69 4.67 11.62
N PRO A 252 7.41 4.01 12.54
CA PRO A 252 8.45 3.06 12.18
C PRO A 252 7.88 1.92 11.32
N ASP A 253 8.54 1.61 10.22
CA ASP A 253 8.18 0.54 9.31
C ASP A 253 9.44 -0.06 8.67
N ALA A 254 9.47 -1.39 8.55
CA ALA A 254 10.64 -2.13 8.08
C ALA A 254 11.07 -1.72 6.67
N GLU A 255 10.12 -1.50 5.76
CA GLU A 255 10.41 -1.09 4.39
C GLU A 255 11.04 0.32 4.35
N ILE A 256 10.59 1.24 5.20
CA ILE A 256 11.16 2.60 5.24
C ILE A 256 12.62 2.57 5.71
N TYR A 257 12.98 1.69 6.65
CA TYR A 257 14.38 1.45 7.02
C TYR A 257 15.21 0.96 5.83
N VAL A 258 14.71 -0.01 5.05
CA VAL A 258 15.40 -0.45 3.82
C VAL A 258 15.60 0.70 2.83
N ARG A 259 14.57 1.52 2.61
CA ARG A 259 14.65 2.68 1.70
C ARG A 259 15.66 3.72 2.19
N ARG A 260 15.69 4.02 3.49
CA ARG A 260 16.67 4.92 4.08
C ARG A 260 18.09 4.35 4.05
N GLY A 261 18.25 3.04 4.26
CA GLY A 261 19.53 2.35 4.10
C GLY A 261 20.09 2.49 2.68
N ASN A 262 19.24 2.33 1.67
CA ASN A 262 19.63 2.55 0.26
C ASN A 262 20.09 3.99 0.01
N VAL A 263 19.38 4.99 0.56
CA VAL A 263 19.78 6.40 0.50
C VAL A 263 21.14 6.62 1.16
N LYS A 264 21.36 6.05 2.35
CA LYS A 264 22.63 6.15 3.07
C LYS A 264 23.79 5.52 2.30
N CYS A 265 23.57 4.37 1.63
CA CYS A 265 24.57 3.82 0.69
C CYS A 265 24.92 4.82 -0.42
N ARG A 266 23.94 5.51 -1.02
CA ARG A 266 24.18 6.54 -2.05
C ARG A 266 24.93 7.76 -1.51
N LEU A 267 24.86 8.01 -0.21
CA LEU A 267 25.59 9.06 0.49
C LEU A 267 26.92 8.57 1.08
N ASN A 268 27.33 7.32 0.82
CA ASN A 268 28.50 6.65 1.40
C ASN A 268 28.47 6.49 2.94
N ASP A 269 27.30 6.59 3.56
CA ASP A 269 27.08 6.23 4.97
C ASP A 269 26.81 4.72 5.09
N PHE A 270 27.85 3.92 4.84
CA PHE A 270 27.75 2.46 4.85
C PHE A 270 27.41 1.90 6.23
N ARG A 271 27.93 2.51 7.30
CA ARG A 271 27.61 2.11 8.67
C ARG A 271 26.12 2.34 8.97
N GLY A 272 25.61 3.53 8.69
CA GLY A 272 24.21 3.84 8.93
C GLY A 272 23.26 3.03 8.05
N ALA A 273 23.70 2.64 6.84
CA ALA A 273 22.93 1.74 5.97
C ALA A 273 22.85 0.32 6.55
N PHE A 274 23.97 -0.22 7.04
CA PHE A 274 24.00 -1.51 7.73
C PHE A 274 23.08 -1.55 8.96
N GLU A 275 23.10 -0.48 9.77
CA GLU A 275 22.23 -0.32 10.93
C GLU A 275 20.75 -0.30 10.50
N ASP A 276 20.40 0.43 9.45
CA ASP A 276 19.02 0.48 8.92
C ASP A 276 18.53 -0.88 8.40
N TYR A 277 19.34 -1.60 7.62
CA TYR A 277 18.96 -2.95 7.16
C TYR A 277 18.80 -3.92 8.32
N SER A 278 19.66 -3.83 9.34
CA SER A 278 19.58 -4.67 10.53
C SER A 278 18.32 -4.35 11.35
N GLN A 279 17.94 -3.08 11.45
CA GLN A 279 16.69 -2.67 12.09
C GLN A 279 15.45 -3.15 11.33
N SER A 280 15.48 -3.12 9.99
CA SER A 280 14.42 -3.74 9.19
C SER A 280 14.28 -5.22 9.50
N LEU A 281 15.38 -5.95 9.65
CA LEU A 281 15.37 -7.39 9.94
C LEU A 281 14.94 -7.70 11.37
N SER A 282 15.23 -6.84 12.35
CA SER A 282 14.69 -7.00 13.71
C SER A 282 13.19 -6.78 13.78
N MET A 283 12.65 -5.90 12.91
CA MET A 283 11.20 -5.67 12.82
C MET A 283 10.49 -6.76 12.01
N GLN A 284 11.12 -7.21 10.92
CA GLN A 284 10.58 -8.21 10.02
C GLN A 284 11.68 -9.19 9.58
N ALA A 285 11.78 -10.30 10.31
CA ALA A 285 12.84 -11.29 10.12
C ALA A 285 12.84 -11.98 8.74
N ASN A 286 11.71 -11.94 8.01
CA ASN A 286 11.57 -12.50 6.67
C ASN A 286 11.70 -11.45 5.54
N ASN A 287 12.16 -10.23 5.82
CA ASN A 287 12.36 -9.21 4.79
C ASN A 287 13.57 -9.56 3.90
N TYR A 288 13.31 -10.27 2.80
CA TYR A 288 14.35 -10.71 1.86
C TYR A 288 15.11 -9.52 1.23
N THR A 289 14.45 -8.38 1.00
CA THR A 289 15.07 -7.18 0.42
C THR A 289 16.13 -6.60 1.36
N ALA A 290 15.87 -6.63 2.68
CA ALA A 290 16.84 -6.20 3.68
C ALA A 290 18.07 -7.11 3.71
N TYR A 291 17.88 -8.44 3.65
CA TYR A 291 18.98 -9.40 3.51
C TYR A 291 19.78 -9.17 2.23
N LEU A 292 19.10 -8.99 1.09
CA LEU A 292 19.74 -8.73 -0.19
C LEU A 292 20.63 -7.48 -0.12
N ASN A 293 20.08 -6.35 0.30
CA ASN A 293 20.82 -5.09 0.33
C ASN A 293 21.95 -5.10 1.37
N ARG A 294 21.76 -5.75 2.52
CA ARG A 294 22.83 -5.89 3.53
C ARG A 294 23.93 -6.84 3.05
N GLY A 295 23.58 -7.92 2.35
CA GLY A 295 24.52 -8.84 1.72
C GLY A 295 25.37 -8.16 0.64
N MET A 296 24.74 -7.39 -0.25
CA MET A 296 25.42 -6.57 -1.26
C MET A 296 26.38 -5.56 -0.60
N LEU A 297 25.92 -4.85 0.42
CA LEU A 297 26.75 -3.90 1.16
C LEU A 297 27.97 -4.58 1.81
N LYS A 298 27.79 -5.74 2.43
CA LYS A 298 28.90 -6.53 3.01
C LYS A 298 29.89 -6.97 1.92
N ALA A 299 29.40 -7.37 0.75
CA ALA A 299 30.23 -7.73 -0.39
C ALA A 299 31.07 -6.54 -0.89
N ASP A 300 30.47 -5.35 -0.99
CA ASP A 300 31.18 -4.11 -1.36
C ASP A 300 32.27 -3.75 -0.33
N LEU A 301 32.01 -4.02 0.96
CA LEU A 301 32.96 -3.89 2.06
C LEU A 301 33.97 -5.06 2.15
N LYS A 302 33.94 -6.00 1.20
CA LYS A 302 34.79 -7.19 1.11
C LYS A 302 34.63 -8.21 2.25
N ASP A 303 33.55 -8.10 3.02
CA ASP A 303 33.14 -9.11 3.99
C ASP A 303 32.33 -10.22 3.31
N TYR A 304 33.03 -10.99 2.46
CA TYR A 304 32.40 -11.99 1.59
C TYR A 304 31.73 -13.13 2.36
N LYS A 305 32.28 -13.52 3.53
CA LYS A 305 31.69 -14.60 4.33
C LYS A 305 30.32 -14.19 4.88
N SER A 306 30.23 -13.04 5.51
CA SER A 306 28.95 -12.56 6.03
C SER A 306 28.00 -12.07 4.92
N ALA A 307 28.51 -11.72 3.74
CA ALA A 307 27.69 -11.47 2.56
C ALA A 307 27.00 -12.77 2.07
N LEU A 308 27.73 -13.89 1.99
CA LEU A 308 27.15 -15.19 1.61
C LEU A 308 26.01 -15.62 2.55
N GLU A 309 26.15 -15.39 3.85
CA GLU A 309 25.13 -15.69 4.85
C GLU A 309 23.83 -14.92 4.57
N ASP A 310 23.93 -13.60 4.40
CA ASP A 310 22.76 -12.75 4.12
C ASP A 310 22.13 -13.06 2.76
N LEU A 311 22.94 -13.26 1.71
CA LEU A 311 22.43 -13.59 0.38
C LEU A 311 21.76 -14.97 0.35
N THR A 312 22.27 -15.93 1.13
CA THR A 312 21.60 -17.23 1.32
C THR A 312 20.28 -17.05 2.05
N LYS A 313 20.23 -16.25 3.12
CA LYS A 313 18.97 -15.92 3.80
C LYS A 313 17.96 -15.22 2.88
N CYS A 314 18.40 -14.31 2.01
CA CYS A 314 17.54 -13.70 1.00
C CYS A 314 16.87 -14.77 0.12
N ILE A 315 17.64 -15.73 -0.38
CA ILE A 315 17.14 -16.81 -1.25
C ILE A 315 16.24 -17.79 -0.47
N ASP A 316 16.58 -18.10 0.78
CA ASP A 316 15.75 -18.94 1.65
C ASP A 316 14.36 -18.33 1.88
N GLN A 317 14.28 -16.99 2.00
CA GLN A 317 13.00 -16.28 2.17
C GLN A 317 12.26 -16.08 0.85
N LYS A 318 12.97 -15.95 -0.27
CA LYS A 318 12.41 -15.77 -1.60
C LYS A 318 13.19 -16.61 -2.62
N SER A 319 12.69 -17.81 -2.88
CA SER A 319 13.37 -18.81 -3.72
C SER A 319 13.45 -18.42 -5.20
N ASP A 320 12.60 -17.51 -5.69
CA ASP A 320 12.60 -16.97 -7.05
C ASP A 320 13.38 -15.64 -7.16
N CYS A 321 14.23 -15.31 -6.18
CA CYS A 321 15.01 -14.08 -6.18
C CYS A 321 16.24 -14.17 -7.10
N ALA A 322 16.04 -13.95 -8.41
CA ALA A 322 17.12 -13.97 -9.41
C ALA A 322 18.33 -13.09 -9.03
N LEU A 323 18.07 -11.89 -8.49
CA LEU A 323 19.14 -10.97 -8.06
C LEU A 323 19.90 -11.53 -6.85
N GLY A 324 19.24 -12.21 -5.91
CA GLY A 324 19.90 -12.85 -4.77
C GLY A 324 20.88 -13.93 -5.20
N TYR A 325 20.50 -14.78 -6.16
CA TYR A 325 21.40 -15.76 -6.75
C TYR A 325 22.58 -15.09 -7.47
N PHE A 326 22.30 -14.09 -8.32
CA PHE A 326 23.34 -13.37 -9.05
C PHE A 326 24.39 -12.76 -8.11
N GLU A 327 23.95 -12.00 -7.09
CA GLU A 327 24.86 -11.38 -6.12
C GLU A 327 25.63 -12.44 -5.32
N ARG A 328 25.00 -13.57 -4.97
CA ARG A 328 25.70 -14.67 -4.28
C ARG A 328 26.76 -15.32 -5.18
N GLY A 329 26.46 -15.47 -6.47
CA GLY A 329 27.41 -15.90 -7.49
C GLY A 329 28.61 -14.96 -7.61
N LEU A 330 28.39 -13.65 -7.61
CA LEU A 330 29.47 -12.66 -7.61
C LEU A 330 30.36 -12.77 -6.35
N VAL A 331 29.77 -13.04 -5.19
CA VAL A 331 30.55 -13.25 -3.95
C VAL A 331 31.35 -14.55 -4.01
N LYS A 332 30.75 -15.64 -4.54
CA LYS A 332 31.45 -16.91 -4.76
C LYS A 332 32.61 -16.79 -5.75
N ASN A 333 32.47 -15.96 -6.79
CA ASN A 333 33.57 -15.60 -7.70
C ASN A 333 34.77 -15.04 -6.94
N LYS A 334 34.53 -14.10 -6.01
CA LYS A 334 35.57 -13.48 -5.18
C LYS A 334 36.23 -14.45 -4.20
N LEU A 335 35.54 -15.55 -3.88
CA LEU A 335 36.03 -16.64 -3.04
C LEU A 335 36.58 -17.81 -3.86
N GLU A 336 36.70 -17.66 -5.19
CA GLU A 336 37.19 -18.67 -6.14
C GLU A 336 36.36 -19.97 -6.18
N ASP A 337 35.11 -19.94 -5.71
CA ASP A 337 34.16 -21.05 -5.83
C ASP A 337 33.52 -21.06 -7.24
N ARG A 338 34.31 -21.52 -8.22
CA ARG A 338 33.93 -21.57 -9.65
C ARG A 338 32.68 -22.40 -9.92
N LYS A 339 32.52 -23.53 -9.22
CA LYS A 339 31.35 -24.40 -9.41
C LYS A 339 30.11 -23.76 -8.81
N GLY A 340 30.23 -23.21 -7.60
CA GLY A 340 29.11 -22.59 -6.91
C GLY A 340 28.64 -21.28 -7.56
N GLU A 341 29.53 -20.50 -8.18
CA GLU A 341 29.11 -19.28 -8.90
C GLU A 341 28.33 -19.62 -10.19
N ILE A 342 28.78 -20.61 -10.98
CA ILE A 342 28.08 -21.02 -12.20
C ILE A 342 26.68 -21.52 -11.87
N ALA A 343 26.55 -22.35 -10.82
CA ALA A 343 25.25 -22.85 -10.37
C ALA A 343 24.30 -21.73 -9.91
N ASP A 344 24.83 -20.69 -9.25
CA ASP A 344 24.01 -19.53 -8.87
C ASP A 344 23.62 -18.69 -10.11
N TYR A 345 24.51 -18.51 -11.08
CA TYR A 345 24.14 -17.82 -12.33
C TYR A 345 23.11 -18.61 -13.15
N ASP A 346 23.20 -19.94 -13.16
CA ASP A 346 22.19 -20.81 -13.79
C ASP A 346 20.80 -20.54 -13.21
N LEU A 347 20.68 -20.53 -11.88
CA LEU A 347 19.42 -20.23 -11.19
C LEU A 347 18.96 -18.78 -11.41
N ALA A 348 19.88 -17.81 -11.42
CA ALA A 348 19.55 -16.42 -11.72
C ALA A 348 18.92 -16.28 -13.12
N ILE A 349 19.45 -17.01 -14.11
CA ILE A 349 18.95 -17.04 -15.48
C ILE A 349 17.63 -17.83 -15.58
N GLU A 350 17.48 -18.92 -14.83
CA GLU A 350 16.23 -19.68 -14.77
C GLU A 350 15.07 -18.79 -14.30
N TYR A 351 15.26 -18.03 -13.23
CA TYR A 351 14.25 -17.12 -12.69
C TYR A 351 14.11 -15.81 -13.47
N LYS A 352 15.14 -15.38 -14.19
CA LYS A 352 15.12 -14.21 -15.07
C LYS A 352 15.84 -14.52 -16.40
N PRO A 353 15.13 -15.06 -17.41
CA PRO A 353 15.73 -15.50 -18.68
C PRO A 353 16.35 -14.39 -19.55
N ASP A 354 16.03 -13.13 -19.27
CA ASP A 354 16.60 -11.95 -19.93
C ASP A 354 17.67 -11.24 -19.06
N PHE A 355 18.23 -11.93 -18.04
CA PHE A 355 19.23 -11.35 -17.16
C PHE A 355 20.62 -11.30 -17.81
N GLU A 356 20.86 -10.22 -18.53
CA GLU A 356 22.05 -9.94 -19.32
C GLU A 356 23.36 -10.09 -18.52
N LYS A 357 23.40 -9.58 -17.29
CA LYS A 357 24.58 -9.66 -16.42
C LYS A 357 24.88 -11.07 -15.96
N ALA A 358 23.86 -11.87 -15.67
CA ALA A 358 24.06 -13.27 -15.26
C ALA A 358 24.68 -14.08 -16.40
N TYR A 359 24.22 -13.87 -17.65
CA TYR A 359 24.87 -14.48 -18.82
C TYR A 359 26.32 -14.03 -18.99
N TYR A 360 26.60 -12.73 -18.86
CA TYR A 360 27.97 -12.21 -18.97
C TYR A 360 28.92 -12.85 -17.94
N HIS A 361 28.54 -12.85 -16.66
CA HIS A 361 29.38 -13.41 -15.60
C HIS A 361 29.50 -14.93 -15.68
N ARG A 362 28.43 -15.65 -16.07
CA ARG A 362 28.51 -17.10 -16.31
C ARG A 362 29.41 -17.44 -17.50
N GLY A 363 29.36 -16.63 -18.56
CA GLY A 363 30.24 -16.78 -19.72
C GLY A 363 31.72 -16.66 -19.35
N ILE A 364 32.08 -15.67 -18.54
CA ILE A 364 33.45 -15.53 -18.02
C ILE A 364 33.84 -16.74 -17.17
N ALA A 365 32.99 -17.16 -16.22
CA ALA A 365 33.28 -18.30 -15.36
C ALA A 365 33.45 -19.62 -16.15
N LYS A 366 32.64 -19.84 -17.20
CA LYS A 366 32.78 -20.97 -18.13
C LYS A 366 34.09 -20.91 -18.93
N PHE A 367 34.49 -19.73 -19.38
CA PHE A 367 35.76 -19.56 -20.09
C PHE A 367 36.95 -19.94 -19.19
N GLU A 368 36.96 -19.47 -17.94
CA GLU A 368 37.99 -19.78 -16.96
C GLU A 368 38.03 -21.26 -16.57
N THR A 369 36.88 -21.95 -16.60
CA THR A 369 36.77 -23.40 -16.34
C THR A 369 36.99 -24.27 -17.57
N GLY A 370 37.25 -23.67 -18.74
CA GLY A 370 37.61 -24.36 -19.98
C GLY A 370 36.45 -24.66 -20.93
N ASP A 371 35.20 -24.38 -20.56
CA ASP A 371 34.03 -24.48 -21.44
C ASP A 371 33.93 -23.25 -22.37
N LYS A 372 34.84 -23.20 -23.35
CA LYS A 372 34.91 -22.07 -24.30
C LYS A 372 33.66 -21.94 -25.15
N TRP A 373 33.04 -23.05 -25.53
CA TRP A 373 31.85 -23.01 -26.39
C TRP A 373 30.64 -22.47 -25.64
N GLY A 374 30.37 -23.00 -24.43
CA GLY A 374 29.29 -22.50 -23.59
C GLY A 374 29.52 -21.05 -23.12
N ALA A 375 30.79 -20.66 -22.92
CA ALA A 375 31.14 -19.26 -22.65
C ALA A 375 30.72 -18.32 -23.79
N CYS A 376 31.05 -18.67 -25.04
CA CYS A 376 30.71 -17.86 -26.20
C CYS A 376 29.21 -17.79 -26.47
N GLU A 377 28.46 -18.87 -26.19
CA GLU A 377 27.01 -18.85 -26.26
C GLU A 377 26.40 -17.87 -25.24
N ASP A 378 26.90 -17.89 -24.00
CA ASP A 378 26.42 -17.01 -22.93
C ASP A 378 26.77 -15.54 -23.21
N LEU A 379 27.98 -15.26 -23.67
CA LEU A 379 28.38 -13.90 -24.07
C LEU A 379 27.53 -13.37 -25.23
N SER A 380 27.21 -14.22 -26.21
CA SER A 380 26.33 -13.85 -27.32
C SER A 380 24.91 -13.51 -26.82
N LYS A 381 24.38 -14.28 -25.85
CA LYS A 381 23.09 -14.00 -25.22
C LYS A 381 23.13 -12.70 -24.40
N ALA A 382 24.20 -12.46 -23.64
CA ALA A 382 24.37 -11.22 -22.87
C ALA A 382 24.34 -9.99 -23.79
N VAL A 383 25.05 -10.03 -24.92
CA VAL A 383 25.02 -8.95 -25.94
C VAL A 383 23.60 -8.79 -26.51
N ARG A 384 22.93 -9.88 -26.85
CA ARG A 384 21.54 -9.85 -27.36
C ARG A 384 20.57 -9.19 -26.38
N TYR A 385 20.80 -9.36 -25.08
CA TYR A 385 20.01 -8.71 -24.02
C TYR A 385 20.53 -7.34 -23.60
N GLY A 386 21.56 -6.80 -24.26
CA GLY A 386 22.02 -5.42 -24.09
C GLY A 386 23.16 -5.23 -23.09
N CYS A 387 23.97 -6.25 -22.81
CA CYS A 387 25.21 -6.09 -22.03
C CYS A 387 26.36 -5.62 -22.94
N ASP A 388 26.70 -4.33 -22.85
CA ASP A 388 27.80 -3.73 -23.61
C ASP A 388 29.16 -4.32 -23.20
N GLU A 389 29.33 -4.67 -21.92
CA GLU A 389 30.58 -5.26 -21.40
C GLU A 389 30.87 -6.62 -22.05
N ALA A 390 29.83 -7.40 -22.36
CA ALA A 390 29.97 -8.71 -23.00
C ALA A 390 30.48 -8.61 -24.45
N TYR A 391 30.23 -7.50 -25.14
CA TYR A 391 30.58 -7.33 -26.55
C TYR A 391 32.10 -7.39 -26.77
N ASN A 392 32.86 -6.64 -25.97
CA ASN A 392 34.31 -6.59 -26.09
C ASN A 392 34.95 -7.96 -25.80
N TYR A 393 34.49 -8.61 -24.72
CA TYR A 393 35.00 -9.93 -24.32
C TYR A 393 34.69 -10.99 -25.40
N MET A 394 33.50 -10.94 -25.99
CA MET A 394 33.10 -11.84 -27.07
C MET A 394 34.00 -11.67 -28.31
N ILE A 395 34.36 -10.45 -28.69
CA ILE A 395 35.26 -10.23 -29.84
C ILE A 395 36.64 -10.81 -29.57
N GLU A 396 37.20 -10.58 -28.38
CA GLU A 396 38.56 -11.01 -28.05
C GLU A 396 38.69 -12.54 -27.97
N HIS A 397 37.65 -13.22 -27.48
CA HIS A 397 37.74 -14.62 -27.10
C HIS A 397 36.88 -15.59 -27.93
N CYS A 398 35.86 -15.10 -28.63
CA CYS A 398 34.89 -15.92 -29.35
C CYS A 398 34.86 -15.67 -30.86
N ALA A 399 35.37 -14.54 -31.35
CA ALA A 399 35.60 -14.36 -32.77
C ALA A 399 36.73 -15.31 -33.20
N GLN A 400 36.39 -16.42 -33.84
CA GLN A 400 37.37 -17.23 -34.53
C GLN A 400 38.13 -16.31 -35.50
N LYS A 401 39.45 -16.16 -35.33
CA LYS A 401 40.32 -15.74 -36.43
C LYS A 401 40.00 -16.66 -37.60
N GLY A 402 39.37 -16.13 -38.63
CA GLY A 402 39.10 -16.85 -39.86
C GLY A 402 40.41 -17.37 -40.43
N THR A 403 40.64 -18.67 -40.31
CA THR A 403 41.59 -19.43 -41.13
C THR A 403 40.89 -20.70 -41.58
N LYS A 404 40.21 -20.64 -42.73
CA LYS A 404 40.71 -21.16 -44.00
C LYS A 404 39.79 -20.79 -45.14
#